data_AF-A0A6N6PH38-F1
#
_entry.id   AF-A0A6N6PH38-F1
#
_cell.length_a   1.000
_cell.length_b   1.000
_cell.length_c   1.000
_cell.angle_alpha   90.00
_cell.angle_beta   90.00
_cell.angle_gamma   90.00
#
_symmetry.space_group_name_H-M   'P 1'
#
loop_
_entity.id
_entity.type
_entity.pdbx_description
1 polymer ?
#
loop_
_entity_poly.entity_id
_entity_poly.type
_entity_poly.pdbx_seq_one_letter_code
_entity_poly.pdbx_strand_id
1 'polypeptide(L)'
;MAKPDARTLLFERIRTRPAKLVHVCGVPYAVDLEVADDPADADHIYLTLEAPPYGRLRAAVNTFSRLNRNAGFDSRVLVGIVSAPYEKRPEPCLEEVPGQDYAQLEAILPITYEHYEHEPLAALLMEKMKRAIRAEVWGELYAREHLGIHQIHSRRASCAVTNDLRNRDGALQLYYPDNVAELLLFKFCGQP
;
A
#
# COMPACT_ATOMS: atom_id res chain seq x y z
N MET A 1 -10.99 -4.57 38.34
CA MET A 1 -10.35 -4.71 37.01
C MET A 1 -11.10 -3.82 36.04
N ALA A 2 -10.43 -2.85 35.40
CA ALA A 2 -11.06 -2.02 34.38
C ALA A 2 -11.41 -2.89 33.15
N LYS A 3 -12.59 -2.70 32.56
CA LYS A 3 -12.93 -3.36 31.30
C LYS A 3 -11.97 -2.84 30.21
N PRO A 4 -11.36 -3.72 29.40
CA PRO A 4 -10.52 -3.27 28.29
C PRO A 4 -11.36 -2.40 27.35
N ASP A 5 -10.78 -1.28 26.91
CA ASP A 5 -11.45 -0.38 25.99
C ASP A 5 -11.69 -1.06 24.62
N ALA A 6 -12.68 -0.58 23.86
CA ALA A 6 -13.08 -1.19 22.60
C ALA A 6 -11.96 -1.20 21.53
N ARG A 7 -11.03 -0.25 21.59
CA ARG A 7 -9.88 -0.16 20.68
C ARG A 7 -8.85 -1.24 21.03
N THR A 8 -8.57 -1.46 22.31
CA THR A 8 -7.69 -2.53 22.79
C THR A 8 -8.19 -3.91 22.33
N LEU A 9 -9.49 -4.18 22.49
CA LEU A 9 -10.11 -5.43 22.01
C LEU A 9 -10.04 -5.60 20.49
N LEU A 10 -10.21 -4.51 19.72
CA LEU A 10 -10.07 -4.53 18.26
C LEU A 10 -8.63 -4.86 17.84
N PHE A 11 -7.64 -4.26 18.51
CA PHE A 11 -6.22 -4.48 18.21
C PHE A 11 -5.82 -5.93 18.50
N GLU A 12 -6.23 -6.48 19.63
CA GLU A 12 -5.98 -7.89 19.97
C GLU A 12 -6.63 -8.83 18.95
N ARG A 13 -7.87 -8.54 18.53
CA ARG A 13 -8.57 -9.34 17.52
C ARG A 13 -7.85 -9.32 16.17
N ILE A 14 -7.29 -8.17 15.75
CA ILE A 14 -6.54 -8.08 14.50
C ILE A 14 -5.21 -8.84 14.61
N ARG A 15 -4.50 -8.73 15.74
CA ARG A 15 -3.22 -9.42 15.97
C ARG A 15 -3.32 -10.94 16.02
N THR A 16 -4.46 -11.47 16.48
CA THR A 16 -4.66 -12.91 16.72
C THR A 16 -5.35 -13.65 15.57
N ARG A 17 -5.78 -12.93 14.52
CA ARG A 17 -6.43 -13.51 13.35
C ARG A 17 -5.49 -13.52 12.14
N PRO A 18 -5.73 -14.41 11.16
CA PRO A 18 -5.02 -14.36 9.89
C PRO A 18 -5.13 -12.97 9.25
N ALA A 19 -4.07 -12.52 8.58
CA ALA A 19 -4.04 -11.23 7.90
C ALA A 19 -5.17 -11.14 6.86
N LYS A 20 -5.92 -10.04 6.90
CA LYS A 20 -7.04 -9.77 6.00
C LYS A 20 -6.61 -8.75 4.96
N LEU A 21 -6.92 -9.03 3.69
CA LEU A 21 -6.83 -8.02 2.66
C LEU A 21 -8.01 -7.06 2.88
N VAL A 22 -7.70 -5.78 3.01
CA VAL A 22 -8.69 -4.73 3.18
C VAL A 22 -8.58 -3.71 2.07
N HIS A 23 -9.70 -3.07 1.79
CA HIS A 23 -9.79 -1.87 1.00
C HIS A 23 -10.11 -0.71 1.93
N VAL A 24 -9.33 0.36 1.85
CA VAL A 24 -9.50 1.58 2.64
C VAL A 24 -9.55 2.79 1.75
N CYS A 25 -10.63 3.55 1.86
CA CYS A 25 -10.78 4.83 1.22
C CYS A 25 -10.74 5.95 2.27
N GLY A 26 -9.88 6.95 2.08
CA GLY A 26 -9.65 7.99 3.08
C GLY A 26 -9.03 9.27 2.53
N VAL A 27 -9.03 10.33 3.34
CA VAL A 27 -8.37 11.60 2.99
C VAL A 27 -6.90 11.49 3.39
N PRO A 28 -5.93 11.75 2.48
CA PRO A 28 -4.53 11.93 2.86
C PRO A 28 -4.38 12.96 3.98
N TYR A 29 -3.83 12.54 5.11
CA TYR A 29 -3.63 13.37 6.30
C TYR A 29 -2.15 13.74 6.49
N ALA A 30 -1.25 12.77 6.31
CA ALA A 30 0.19 12.97 6.39
C ALA A 30 0.91 12.00 5.43
N VAL A 31 2.07 12.43 4.94
CA VAL A 31 2.93 11.64 4.03
C VAL A 31 4.36 11.78 4.50
N ASP A 32 4.92 10.68 4.97
CA ASP A 32 6.23 10.65 5.62
C ASP A 32 7.13 9.61 4.94
N LEU A 33 8.41 9.95 4.76
CA LEU A 33 9.43 8.95 4.45
C LEU A 33 9.79 8.22 5.75
N GLU A 34 9.97 6.90 5.66
CA GLU A 34 10.47 6.13 6.79
C GLU A 34 11.82 6.68 7.28
N VAL A 35 11.93 6.82 8.60
CA VAL A 35 13.19 7.15 9.25
C VAL A 35 13.67 5.89 9.96
N ALA A 36 14.80 5.36 9.51
CA ALA A 36 15.49 4.23 10.11
C ALA A 36 16.82 4.68 10.72
N ASP A 37 17.34 3.93 11.70
CA ASP A 37 18.63 4.22 12.32
C ASP A 37 19.77 4.18 11.29
N ASP A 38 19.72 3.20 10.39
CA ASP A 38 20.52 3.16 9.16
C ASP A 38 19.65 3.65 7.99
N PRO A 39 20.03 4.73 7.29
CA PRO A 39 19.32 5.18 6.08
C PRO A 39 19.17 4.10 5.01
N ALA A 40 20.09 3.14 4.93
CA ALA A 40 20.01 2.02 4.00
C ALA A 40 18.89 1.02 4.35
N ASP A 41 18.28 1.14 5.53
CA ASP A 41 17.17 0.32 5.98
C ASP A 41 15.80 0.97 5.77
N ALA A 42 15.73 2.24 5.40
CA ALA A 42 14.48 2.90 5.05
C ALA A 42 13.98 2.39 3.69
N ASP A 43 12.82 1.73 3.67
CA ASP A 43 12.27 1.16 2.44
C ASP A 43 10.78 1.45 2.23
N HIS A 44 10.18 2.31 3.06
CA HIS A 44 8.78 2.69 2.97
C HIS A 44 8.52 4.19 2.84
N ILE A 45 7.46 4.53 2.10
CA ILE A 45 6.69 5.75 2.29
C ILE A 45 5.45 5.42 3.11
N TYR A 46 5.16 6.24 4.11
CA TYR A 46 3.97 6.16 4.94
C TYR A 46 2.93 7.18 4.50
N LEU A 47 1.77 6.69 4.07
CA LEU A 47 0.58 7.49 3.81
C LEU A 47 -0.40 7.31 4.98
N THR A 48 -0.57 8.35 5.79
CA THR A 48 -1.61 8.37 6.83
C THR A 48 -2.91 8.86 6.22
N LEU A 49 -3.96 8.06 6.32
CA LEU A 49 -5.30 8.34 5.81
C LEU A 49 -6.27 8.55 6.95
N GLU A 50 -7.11 9.57 6.85
CA GLU A 50 -8.31 9.71 7.69
C GLU A 50 -9.51 9.08 6.99
N ALA A 51 -10.05 8.02 7.60
CA ALA A 51 -11.21 7.27 7.12
C ALA A 51 -12.28 7.19 8.22
N PRO A 52 -13.21 8.16 8.29
CA PRO A 52 -14.32 8.10 9.24
C PRO A 52 -15.23 6.88 8.99
N PRO A 53 -15.81 6.27 10.04
CA PRO A 53 -15.62 6.54 11.48
C PRO A 53 -14.39 5.82 12.10
N TYR A 54 -13.56 5.16 11.28
CA TYR A 54 -12.47 4.29 11.73
C TYR A 54 -11.23 5.05 12.22
N GLY A 55 -11.15 6.35 11.94
CA GLY A 55 -10.06 7.22 12.38
C GLY A 55 -8.89 7.22 11.40
N ARG A 56 -7.67 7.27 11.92
CA ARG A 56 -6.46 7.34 11.09
C ARG A 56 -5.81 5.97 10.94
N LEU A 57 -5.49 5.62 9.69
CA LEU A 57 -4.77 4.41 9.32
C LEU A 57 -3.49 4.79 8.59
N ARG A 58 -2.39 4.08 8.88
CA ARG A 58 -1.12 4.28 8.16
C ARG A 58 -0.90 3.18 7.13
N ALA A 59 -0.92 3.55 5.87
CA ALA A 59 -0.54 2.73 4.75
C ALA A 59 0.99 2.80 4.54
N ALA A 60 1.65 1.65 4.41
CA ALA A 60 3.07 1.53 4.09
C ALA A 60 3.24 1.08 2.63
N VAL A 61 3.89 1.92 1.82
CA VAL A 61 4.22 1.64 0.42
C VAL A 61 5.71 1.36 0.31
N ASN A 62 6.08 0.18 -0.17
CA ASN A 62 7.48 -0.18 -0.35
C ASN A 62 8.06 0.56 -1.56
N THR A 63 9.21 1.20 -1.37
CA THR A 63 9.99 1.86 -2.43
C THR A 63 11.25 1.08 -2.78
N PHE A 64 11.54 0.03 -2.02
CA PHE A 64 12.71 -0.83 -2.20
C PHE A 64 12.48 -2.18 -1.52
N SER A 65 13.10 -3.26 -2.00
CA SER A 65 13.05 -4.58 -1.35
C SER A 65 14.39 -4.91 -0.72
N ARG A 66 14.49 -4.72 0.59
CA ARG A 66 15.66 -5.16 1.37
C ARG A 66 15.88 -6.67 1.30
N LEU A 67 14.81 -7.45 1.25
CA LEU A 67 14.89 -8.91 1.11
C LEU A 67 15.57 -9.32 -0.19
N ASN A 68 15.20 -8.71 -1.32
CA ASN A 68 15.85 -8.99 -2.59
C ASN A 68 17.31 -8.54 -2.59
N ARG A 69 17.60 -7.33 -2.07
CA ARG A 69 18.99 -6.84 -1.93
C ARG A 69 19.86 -7.84 -1.16
N ASN A 70 19.39 -8.26 0.02
CA ASN A 70 20.15 -9.15 0.90
C ASN A 70 20.35 -10.54 0.30
N ALA A 71 19.46 -10.98 -0.58
CA ALA A 71 19.57 -12.23 -1.33
C ALA A 71 20.35 -12.10 -2.66
N GLY A 72 20.83 -10.90 -3.01
CA GLY A 72 21.57 -10.65 -4.27
C GLY A 72 20.70 -10.51 -5.52
N PHE A 73 19.38 -10.29 -5.36
CA PHE A 73 18.45 -10.02 -6.45
C PHE A 73 18.23 -8.51 -6.65
N ASP A 74 17.58 -8.14 -7.76
CA ASP A 74 17.17 -6.75 -8.01
C ASP A 74 16.15 -6.30 -6.94
N SER A 75 16.54 -5.27 -6.21
CA SER A 75 15.80 -4.69 -5.09
C SER A 75 14.90 -3.52 -5.49
N ARG A 76 14.97 -3.09 -6.75
CA ARG A 76 14.16 -1.99 -7.29
C ARG A 76 12.71 -2.42 -7.44
N VAL A 77 11.83 -1.43 -7.47
CA VAL A 77 10.40 -1.63 -7.67
C VAL A 77 10.06 -1.38 -9.13
N LEU A 78 9.23 -2.23 -9.69
CA LEU A 78 8.53 -2.03 -10.95
C LEU A 78 7.19 -1.37 -10.65
N VAL A 79 6.94 -0.16 -11.15
CA VAL A 79 5.68 0.55 -10.89
C VAL A 79 4.91 0.72 -12.19
N GLY A 80 3.66 0.26 -12.18
CA GLY A 80 2.68 0.50 -13.24
C GLY A 80 1.73 1.60 -12.78
N ILE A 81 1.54 2.64 -13.61
CA ILE A 81 0.66 3.77 -13.32
C ILE A 81 -0.40 3.86 -14.40
N VAL A 82 -1.67 3.75 -14.02
CA VAL A 82 -2.82 3.91 -14.93
C VAL A 82 -3.59 5.17 -14.54
N SER A 83 -3.66 6.13 -15.45
CA SER A 83 -4.45 7.34 -15.28
C SER A 83 -5.85 7.17 -15.89
N ALA A 84 -6.88 7.60 -15.17
CA ALA A 84 -8.26 7.63 -15.64
C ALA A 84 -9.00 8.85 -15.09
N PRO A 85 -9.97 9.41 -15.81
CA PRO A 85 -10.87 10.42 -15.24
C PRO A 85 -11.79 9.79 -14.19
N TYR A 86 -12.26 10.59 -13.23
CA TYR A 86 -13.31 10.19 -12.30
C TYR A 86 -14.42 11.24 -12.23
N GLU A 87 -15.67 10.80 -12.06
CA GLU A 87 -16.84 11.70 -11.96
C GLU A 87 -17.21 12.02 -10.51
N LYS A 88 -17.10 11.02 -9.64
CA LYS A 88 -17.40 11.15 -8.21
C LYS A 88 -16.21 10.66 -7.39
N ARG A 89 -15.84 11.44 -6.38
CA ARG A 89 -14.86 11.02 -5.39
C ARG A 89 -15.42 9.88 -4.55
N PRO A 90 -14.66 8.80 -4.29
CA PRO A 90 -15.16 7.70 -3.47
C PRO A 90 -15.39 8.16 -2.02
N GLU A 91 -16.41 7.58 -1.40
CA GLU A 91 -16.73 7.83 0.01
C GLU A 91 -15.73 7.09 0.91
N PRO A 92 -15.41 7.61 2.11
CA PRO A 92 -14.54 6.91 3.04
C PRO A 92 -15.08 5.52 3.42
N CYS A 93 -14.20 4.53 3.49
CA CYS A 93 -14.55 3.18 3.87
C CYS A 93 -13.35 2.42 4.47
N LEU A 94 -13.66 1.34 5.18
CA LEU A 94 -12.73 0.28 5.60
C LEU A 94 -13.50 -1.03 5.49
N GLU A 95 -13.16 -1.85 4.50
CA GLU A 95 -13.85 -3.11 4.23
C GLU A 95 -12.88 -4.26 3.97
N GLU A 96 -13.29 -5.46 4.34
CA GLU A 96 -12.58 -6.68 3.98
C GLU A 96 -12.97 -7.07 2.55
N VAL A 97 -11.96 -7.36 1.73
CA VAL A 97 -12.16 -7.75 0.33
C VAL A 97 -11.73 -9.20 0.09
N PRO A 98 -12.36 -9.91 -0.85
CA PRO A 98 -12.08 -11.34 -1.08
C PRO A 98 -10.65 -11.60 -1.60
N GLY A 99 -10.02 -10.59 -2.21
CA GLY A 99 -8.68 -10.68 -2.77
C GLY A 99 -8.47 -9.70 -3.92
N GLN A 100 -7.22 -9.52 -4.31
CA GLN A 100 -6.83 -8.74 -5.50
C GLN A 100 -5.62 -9.40 -6.17
N ASP A 101 -5.68 -9.50 -7.51
CA ASP A 101 -4.64 -10.07 -8.36
C ASP A 101 -4.34 -9.12 -9.52
N TYR A 102 -3.09 -8.69 -9.64
CA TYR A 102 -2.68 -7.79 -10.72
C TYR A 102 -2.90 -8.40 -12.11
N ALA A 103 -2.84 -9.72 -12.27
CA ALA A 103 -3.09 -10.35 -13.56
C ALA A 103 -4.49 -10.07 -14.11
N GLN A 104 -5.48 -9.88 -13.22
CA GLN A 104 -6.83 -9.51 -13.62
C GLN A 104 -6.91 -8.06 -14.11
N LEU A 105 -6.13 -7.16 -13.50
CA LEU A 105 -6.03 -5.76 -13.91
C LEU A 105 -5.27 -5.62 -15.23
N GLU A 106 -4.16 -6.34 -15.38
CA GLU A 106 -3.33 -6.40 -16.59
C GLU A 106 -4.08 -6.95 -17.80
N ALA A 107 -5.06 -7.83 -17.58
CA ALA A 107 -5.89 -8.35 -18.66
C ALA A 107 -6.83 -7.29 -19.26
N ILE A 108 -7.13 -6.20 -18.54
CA ILE A 108 -8.13 -5.20 -18.95
C ILE A 108 -7.59 -3.77 -19.04
N LEU A 109 -6.43 -3.49 -18.45
CA LEU A 109 -5.78 -2.18 -18.47
C LEU A 109 -4.43 -2.26 -19.21
N PRO A 110 -4.09 -1.26 -20.04
CA PRO A 110 -2.79 -1.20 -20.71
C PRO A 110 -1.69 -0.75 -19.74
N ILE A 111 -1.31 -1.62 -18.81
CA ILE A 111 -0.30 -1.31 -17.77
C ILE A 111 1.10 -1.53 -18.34
N THR A 112 1.92 -0.49 -18.31
CA THR A 112 3.37 -0.58 -18.54
C THR A 112 4.09 -0.39 -17.21
N TYR A 113 4.99 -1.31 -16.88
CA TYR A 113 5.78 -1.25 -15.65
C TYR A 113 7.16 -0.66 -15.94
N GLU A 114 7.55 0.33 -15.13
CA GLU A 114 8.87 0.95 -15.19
C GLU A 114 9.67 0.66 -13.92
N HIS A 115 10.99 0.48 -14.07
CA HIS A 115 11.88 0.33 -12.91
C HIS A 115 12.14 1.68 -12.28
N TYR A 116 11.98 1.74 -10.95
CA TYR A 116 12.39 2.90 -10.17
C TYR A 116 13.44 2.52 -9.13
N GLU A 117 14.46 3.37 -9.05
CA GLU A 117 15.37 3.42 -7.90
C GLU A 117 14.64 3.96 -6.66
N HIS A 118 15.18 3.66 -5.47
CA HIS A 118 14.55 3.99 -4.19
C HIS A 118 14.23 5.48 -4.02
N GLU A 119 15.23 6.36 -4.15
CA GLU A 119 15.05 7.80 -3.90
C GLU A 119 14.12 8.46 -4.94
N PRO A 120 14.25 8.22 -6.27
CA PRO A 120 13.30 8.72 -7.25
C PRO A 120 11.87 8.24 -7.00
N LEU A 121 11.68 6.97 -6.62
CA LEU A 121 10.34 6.46 -6.31
C LEU A 121 9.76 7.12 -5.06
N ALA A 122 10.56 7.25 -4.01
CA ALA A 122 10.15 7.93 -2.78
C ALA A 122 9.70 9.38 -3.08
N ALA A 123 10.49 10.14 -3.85
CA ALA A 123 10.15 11.50 -4.23
C ALA A 123 8.84 11.57 -5.05
N LEU A 124 8.69 10.69 -6.05
CA LEU A 124 7.49 10.60 -6.89
C LEU A 124 6.23 10.32 -6.05
N LEU A 125 6.30 9.32 -5.16
CA LEU A 125 5.18 8.95 -4.30
C LEU A 125 4.84 10.06 -3.31
N MET A 126 5.85 10.70 -2.70
CA MET A 126 5.62 11.82 -1.80
C MET A 126 4.89 12.98 -2.49
N GLU A 127 5.32 13.35 -3.71
CA GLU A 127 4.66 14.39 -4.50
C GLU A 127 3.20 14.02 -4.78
N LYS A 128 2.98 12.83 -5.36
CA LYS A 128 1.65 12.35 -5.75
C LYS A 128 0.71 12.25 -4.55
N MET A 129 1.16 11.65 -3.44
CA MET A 129 0.33 11.48 -2.23
C MET A 129 0.00 12.81 -1.55
N LYS A 130 0.93 13.77 -1.54
CA LYS A 130 0.67 15.11 -0.97
C LYS A 130 -0.32 15.92 -1.80
N ARG A 131 -0.36 15.71 -3.11
CA ARG A 131 -1.31 16.36 -4.03
C ARG A 131 -2.70 15.72 -4.00
N ALA A 132 -2.79 14.45 -3.63
CA ALA A 132 -4.04 13.71 -3.65
C ALA A 132 -5.06 14.26 -2.64
N ILE A 133 -6.31 14.36 -3.06
CA ILE A 133 -7.45 14.80 -2.22
C ILE A 133 -8.26 13.62 -1.66
N ARG A 134 -8.02 12.43 -2.19
CA ARG A 134 -8.62 11.17 -1.78
C ARG A 134 -7.66 10.06 -2.19
N ALA A 135 -7.61 9.00 -1.39
CA ALA A 135 -6.82 7.82 -1.72
C ALA A 135 -7.57 6.55 -1.33
N GLU A 136 -7.44 5.55 -2.17
CA GLU A 136 -7.83 4.17 -1.89
C GLU A 136 -6.57 3.31 -1.77
N VAL A 137 -6.58 2.42 -0.79
CA VAL A 137 -5.46 1.53 -0.50
C VAL A 137 -5.99 0.11 -0.33
N TRP A 138 -5.35 -0.81 -1.04
CA TRP A 138 -5.51 -2.25 -0.84
C TRP A 138 -4.25 -2.81 -0.21
N GLY A 139 -4.40 -3.62 0.82
CA GLY A 139 -3.28 -4.26 1.49
C GLY A 139 -3.69 -5.01 2.75
N GLU A 140 -2.71 -5.52 3.47
CA GLU A 140 -2.96 -6.32 4.66
C GLU A 140 -3.13 -5.47 5.91
N LEU A 141 -4.29 -5.60 6.56
CA LEU A 141 -4.56 -4.93 7.82
C LEU A 141 -3.70 -5.52 8.94
N TYR A 142 -3.00 -4.64 9.67
CA TYR A 142 -2.28 -5.00 10.88
C TYR A 142 -2.56 -4.02 12.02
N ALA A 143 -2.32 -4.46 13.24
CA ALA A 143 -2.42 -3.63 14.44
C ALA A 143 -1.16 -3.75 15.28
N ARG A 144 -0.39 -2.65 15.38
CA ARG A 144 0.73 -2.47 16.32
C ARG A 144 0.36 -1.39 17.32
N GLU A 145 1.17 -0.34 17.49
CA GLU A 145 0.79 0.86 18.25
C GLU A 145 -0.29 1.67 17.51
N HIS A 146 -0.42 1.45 16.20
CA HIS A 146 -1.44 2.01 15.30
C HIS A 146 -2.14 0.91 14.49
N LEU A 147 -3.28 1.28 13.88
CA LEU A 147 -3.85 0.52 12.76
C LEU A 147 -3.09 0.89 11.49
N GLY A 148 -2.64 -0.12 10.76
CA GLY A 148 -1.94 0.10 9.51
C GLY A 148 -2.35 -0.88 8.43
N ILE A 149 -2.00 -0.50 7.22
CA ILE A 149 -2.14 -1.31 6.02
C ILE A 149 -0.72 -1.55 5.52
N HIS A 150 -0.31 -2.80 5.45
CA HIS A 150 1.01 -3.19 4.99
C HIS A 150 0.90 -3.81 3.59
N GLN A 151 2.02 -3.76 2.86
CA GLN A 151 2.22 -4.44 1.58
C GLN A 151 1.37 -3.90 0.45
N ILE A 152 1.61 -2.63 0.12
CA ILE A 152 1.13 -2.06 -1.14
C ILE A 152 2.11 -2.50 -2.24
N HIS A 153 2.12 -3.80 -2.51
CA HIS A 153 2.85 -4.43 -3.60
C HIS A 153 2.24 -5.79 -3.94
N SER A 154 2.57 -6.32 -5.12
CA SER A 154 2.21 -7.68 -5.44
C SER A 154 2.93 -8.62 -4.48
N ARG A 155 2.21 -9.57 -3.90
CA ARG A 155 2.77 -10.54 -2.94
C ARG A 155 3.10 -11.87 -3.59
N ARG A 156 3.03 -11.91 -4.92
CA ARG A 156 3.52 -13.03 -5.74
C ARG A 156 5.01 -13.23 -5.51
N ALA A 157 5.55 -14.39 -5.86
CA ALA A 157 6.93 -14.81 -5.61
C ALA A 157 8.00 -13.76 -6.04
N SER A 158 8.28 -12.80 -5.16
CA SER A 158 9.52 -12.04 -5.20
C SER A 158 10.66 -13.06 -5.12
N CYS A 159 11.73 -12.88 -5.88
CA CYS A 159 12.81 -13.89 -5.95
C CYS A 159 13.36 -14.29 -4.57
N ALA A 160 13.32 -13.39 -3.57
CA ALA A 160 13.73 -13.67 -2.20
C ALA A 160 12.65 -14.29 -1.27
N VAL A 161 11.40 -14.43 -1.73
CA VAL A 161 10.28 -14.94 -0.91
C VAL A 161 9.82 -16.30 -1.45
N THR A 162 9.82 -17.31 -0.58
CA THR A 162 9.53 -18.70 -0.98
C THR A 162 8.05 -19.00 -1.19
N ASN A 163 7.15 -18.20 -0.61
CA ASN A 163 5.71 -18.42 -0.66
C ASN A 163 5.03 -17.44 -1.62
N ASP A 164 4.34 -17.97 -2.64
CA ASP A 164 3.46 -17.22 -3.55
C ASP A 164 2.10 -16.98 -2.88
N LEU A 165 1.82 -15.72 -2.51
CA LEU A 165 0.56 -15.34 -1.86
C LEU A 165 -0.37 -14.70 -2.90
N ARG A 166 -1.11 -15.55 -3.61
CA ARG A 166 -2.09 -15.14 -4.62
C ARG A 166 -3.27 -14.41 -4.01
N ASN A 167 -3.90 -13.54 -4.81
CA ASN A 167 -5.06 -12.73 -4.42
C ASN A 167 -4.80 -11.81 -3.22
N ARG A 168 -3.55 -11.43 -2.98
CA ARG A 168 -3.13 -10.54 -1.87
C ARG A 168 -2.30 -9.36 -2.37
N ASP A 169 -2.44 -9.00 -3.63
CA ASP A 169 -1.72 -7.88 -4.19
C ASP A 169 -2.31 -6.57 -3.67
N GLY A 170 -1.48 -5.76 -3.00
CA GLY A 170 -1.89 -4.42 -2.57
C GLY A 170 -1.83 -3.42 -3.72
N ALA A 171 -2.54 -2.31 -3.62
CA ALA A 171 -2.48 -1.24 -4.62
C ALA A 171 -2.78 0.12 -3.98
N LEU A 172 -2.44 1.19 -4.68
CA LEU A 172 -2.72 2.54 -4.27
C LEU A 172 -3.44 3.26 -5.41
N GLN A 173 -4.60 3.83 -5.15
CA GLN A 173 -5.26 4.72 -6.09
C GLN A 173 -5.37 6.12 -5.49
N LEU A 174 -4.89 7.12 -6.23
CA LEU A 174 -4.86 8.51 -5.81
C LEU A 174 -5.79 9.33 -6.69
N TYR A 175 -6.53 10.24 -6.07
CA TYR A 175 -7.48 11.12 -6.76
C TYR A 175 -7.04 12.57 -6.59
N TYR A 176 -7.12 13.35 -7.66
CA TYR A 176 -6.60 14.72 -7.73
C TYR A 176 -7.71 15.76 -7.97
N PRO A 177 -7.49 17.04 -7.61
CA PRO A 177 -8.50 18.10 -7.78
C PRO A 177 -8.99 18.33 -9.21
N ASP A 178 -8.21 17.93 -10.21
CA ASP A 178 -8.47 18.07 -11.64
C ASP A 178 -9.31 16.92 -12.24
N ASN A 179 -9.95 16.12 -11.39
CA ASN A 179 -10.76 14.96 -11.76
C ASN A 179 -9.97 13.82 -12.44
N VAL A 180 -8.67 13.75 -12.18
CA VAL A 180 -7.82 12.62 -12.57
C VAL A 180 -7.62 11.70 -11.37
N ALA A 181 -7.71 10.39 -11.62
CA ALA A 181 -7.28 9.35 -10.71
C ALA A 181 -6.10 8.58 -11.31
N GLU A 182 -5.17 8.18 -10.47
CA GLU A 182 -4.05 7.32 -10.83
C GLU A 182 -4.07 6.07 -9.97
N LEU A 183 -4.12 4.89 -10.61
CA LEU A 183 -3.91 3.60 -9.98
C LEU A 183 -2.43 3.22 -10.11
N LEU A 184 -1.77 2.99 -8.98
CA LEU A 184 -0.38 2.58 -8.86
C LEU A 184 -0.31 1.11 -8.40
N LEU A 185 0.43 0.33 -9.18
CA LEU A 185 0.68 -1.10 -8.97
C LEU A 185 2.18 -1.32 -8.80
N PHE A 186 2.60 -2.07 -7.78
CA PHE A 186 4.00 -2.21 -7.40
C PHE A 186 4.42 -3.68 -7.50
N LYS A 187 5.39 -3.98 -8.34
CA LYS A 187 6.00 -5.30 -8.52
C LYS A 187 7.47 -5.29 -8.07
N PHE A 188 7.97 -6.45 -7.69
CA PHE A 188 9.36 -6.72 -7.37
C PHE A 188 9.95 -7.78 -8.31
N CYS A 189 11.27 -7.89 -8.31
CA CYS A 189 12.00 -8.93 -9.04
C CYS A 189 11.39 -10.32 -8.78
N GLY A 190 11.09 -11.08 -9.84
CA GLY A 190 10.46 -12.40 -9.78
C GLY A 190 8.98 -12.40 -10.16
N GLN A 191 8.38 -11.22 -10.30
CA GLN A 191 6.97 -11.09 -10.67
C GLN A 191 6.84 -10.77 -12.17
N PRO A 192 6.15 -11.63 -12.95
CA PRO A 192 5.85 -11.34 -14.36
C PRO A 192 4.83 -10.21 -14.45
#